data_AF-A0A538U0T0-F1
#
_entry.id   AF-A0A538U0T0-F1
#
_cell.length_a   1.000
_cell.length_b   1.000
_cell.length_c   1.000
_cell.angle_alpha   90.00
_cell.angle_beta   90.00
_cell.angle_gamma   90.00
#
_symmetry.space_group_name_H-M   'P 1'
#
loop_
_entity.id
_entity.type
_entity.pdbx_description
1 polymer ?
#
loop_
_entity_poly.entity_id
_entity_poly.type
_entity_poly.pdbx_seq_one_letter_code
_entity_poly.pdbx_strand_id
1 'polypeptide(L)'
;MFSNRPAAALAGALISVTPETSTSIRLLRLLLDVRRGLDGVRYVRGLEPAQADGLLLIGDRAMRRRRQRPDGFTHALDLGEDWLEWTGLSFVYAVWAVRRTLEPLVKQELRDFLEASLAAG
;
A
#
# COMPACT_ATOMS: atom_id res chain seq x y z
N MET A 1 -0.24 4.05 -5.88
CA MET A 1 -0.90 5.34 -5.55
C MET A 1 -1.05 6.12 -6.84
N PHE A 2 -2.19 6.77 -7.04
CA PHE A 2 -2.42 7.65 -8.19
C PHE A 2 -2.29 9.10 -7.74
N SER A 3 -1.75 9.97 -8.59
CA SER A 3 -1.63 11.41 -8.27
C SER A 3 -1.88 12.29 -9.50
N ASN A 4 -2.35 13.51 -9.25
CA ASN A 4 -2.54 14.52 -10.31
C ASN A 4 -1.22 15.13 -10.82
N ARG A 5 -0.11 14.90 -10.10
CA ARG A 5 1.24 15.40 -10.38
C ARG A 5 2.32 14.38 -9.99
N PRO A 6 3.58 14.53 -10.44
CA PRO A 6 4.66 13.61 -10.11
C PRO A 6 4.87 13.47 -8.59
N ALA A 7 5.32 12.29 -8.15
CA ALA A 7 5.53 12.01 -6.73
C ALA A 7 6.48 13.01 -6.04
N ALA A 8 7.51 13.49 -6.75
CA ALA A 8 8.45 14.49 -6.24
C ALA A 8 7.83 15.90 -6.04
N ALA A 9 6.66 16.17 -6.61
CA ALA A 9 5.97 17.46 -6.53
C ALA A 9 4.75 17.44 -5.58
N LEU A 10 4.68 16.44 -4.69
CA LEU A 10 3.56 16.25 -3.76
C LEU A 10 3.72 16.98 -2.41
N ALA A 11 4.68 17.91 -2.27
CA ALA A 11 4.76 18.74 -1.08
C ALA A 11 3.42 19.47 -0.83
N GLY A 12 2.96 19.48 0.41
CA GLY A 12 1.66 20.05 0.81
C GLY A 12 0.40 19.31 0.31
N ALA A 13 0.56 18.19 -0.41
CA ALA A 13 -0.56 17.50 -1.06
C ALA A 13 -1.52 16.86 -0.05
N LEU A 14 -2.80 16.80 -0.44
CA LEU A 14 -3.82 16.04 0.28
C LEU A 14 -4.02 14.68 -0.38
N ILE A 15 -3.66 13.61 0.31
CA ILE A 15 -3.74 12.23 -0.17
C ILE A 15 -4.91 11.51 0.51
N SER A 16 -5.89 11.07 -0.29
CA SER A 16 -6.93 10.15 0.14
C SER A 16 -6.38 8.74 0.28
N VAL A 17 -6.60 8.11 1.43
CA VAL A 17 -6.24 6.71 1.69
C VAL A 17 -7.51 5.90 1.93
N THR A 18 -7.59 4.69 1.34
CA THR A 18 -8.75 3.86 1.62
C THR A 18 -8.72 3.32 3.07
N PRO A 19 -9.88 3.13 3.72
CA PRO A 19 -9.96 2.74 5.13
C PRO A 19 -9.21 1.43 5.46
N GLU A 20 -9.06 0.54 4.49
CA GLU A 20 -8.46 -0.79 4.65
C GLU A 20 -6.92 -0.75 4.73
N THR A 21 -6.30 0.42 4.58
CA THR A 21 -4.83 0.55 4.51
C THR A 21 -4.19 0.74 5.90
N SER A 22 -3.44 -0.25 6.38
CA SER A 22 -2.59 -0.12 7.58
C SER A 22 -1.10 -0.15 7.24
N THR A 23 -0.65 -1.09 6.40
CA THR A 23 0.76 -1.21 6.00
C THR A 23 1.12 -0.25 4.86
N SER A 24 0.32 -0.19 3.80
CA SER A 24 0.65 0.60 2.60
C SER A 24 0.71 2.11 2.84
N ILE A 25 -0.09 2.63 3.79
CA ILE A 25 0.00 4.05 4.18
C ILE A 25 1.34 4.37 4.86
N ARG A 26 1.87 3.44 5.65
CA ARG A 26 3.17 3.61 6.32
C ARG A 26 4.30 3.61 5.29
N LEU A 27 4.24 2.70 4.31
CA LEU A 27 5.20 2.69 3.21
C LEU A 27 5.12 3.98 2.39
N LEU A 28 3.91 4.45 2.05
CA LEU A 28 3.75 5.70 1.32
C LEU A 28 4.33 6.91 2.07
N ARG A 29 4.11 6.99 3.39
CA ARG A 29 4.74 8.02 4.24
C ARG A 29 6.26 7.95 4.18
N LEU A 30 6.82 6.76 4.31
CA LEU A 30 8.27 6.59 4.23
C LEU A 30 8.82 7.03 2.85
N LEU A 31 8.12 6.71 1.77
CA LEU A 31 8.53 7.07 0.41
C LEU A 31 8.38 8.57 0.09
N LEU A 32 7.39 9.25 0.66
CA LEU A 32 7.16 10.68 0.40
C LEU A 32 7.88 11.56 1.43
N ASP A 33 7.69 11.28 2.71
CA ASP A 33 8.20 12.12 3.80
C ASP A 33 9.70 11.89 4.02
N VAL A 34 10.18 10.64 3.94
CA VAL A 34 11.57 10.29 4.27
C VAL A 34 12.45 10.20 3.03
N ARG A 35 12.12 9.34 2.05
CA ARG A 35 12.96 9.19 0.83
C ARG A 35 13.04 10.49 0.03
N ARG A 36 11.92 11.20 -0.10
CA ARG A 36 11.81 12.42 -0.93
C ARG A 36 11.88 13.71 -0.12
N GLY A 37 11.80 13.66 1.20
CA GLY A 37 11.83 14.86 2.05
C GLY A 37 10.67 15.81 1.79
N LEU A 38 9.48 15.30 1.47
CA LEU A 38 8.33 16.15 1.16
C LEU A 38 7.64 16.63 2.44
N ASP A 39 7.62 17.94 2.62
CA ASP A 39 6.94 18.55 3.75
C ASP A 39 5.44 18.74 3.51
N GLY A 40 4.66 18.65 4.59
CA GLY A 40 3.25 19.05 4.61
C GLY A 40 2.28 18.10 3.89
N VAL A 41 2.70 16.88 3.53
CA VAL A 41 1.80 15.87 2.95
C VAL A 41 0.78 15.44 4.01
N ARG A 42 -0.51 15.55 3.69
CA ARG A 42 -1.61 15.17 4.58
C ARG A 42 -2.29 13.91 4.07
N TYR A 43 -2.47 12.93 4.96
CA TYR A 43 -3.12 11.65 4.65
C TYR A 43 -4.48 11.58 5.33
N VAL A 44 -5.56 11.57 4.55
CA VAL A 44 -6.93 11.57 5.07
C VAL A 44 -7.70 10.36 4.55
N ARG A 45 -8.43 9.70 5.44
CA ARG A 45 -9.19 8.49 5.09
C ARG A 45 -10.47 8.85 4.37
N GLY A 46 -10.74 8.16 3.25
CA GLY A 46 -12.06 8.17 2.62
C GLY A 46 -12.49 9.49 1.97
N LEU A 47 -11.56 10.33 1.55
CA LEU A 47 -11.92 11.47 0.69
C LEU A 47 -12.31 10.97 -0.70
N GLU A 48 -13.30 11.63 -1.30
CA GLU A 48 -13.63 11.40 -2.70
C GLU A 48 -12.45 11.78 -3.60
N PRO A 49 -12.21 11.08 -4.72
CA PRO A 49 -11.07 11.35 -5.59
C PRO A 49 -10.96 12.81 -6.04
N ALA A 50 -12.08 13.48 -6.29
CA ALA A 50 -12.11 14.89 -6.68
C ALA A 50 -11.65 15.87 -5.59
N GLN A 51 -11.56 15.43 -4.34
CA GLN A 51 -11.16 16.25 -3.19
C GLN A 51 -9.68 16.07 -2.81
N ALA A 52 -8.93 15.24 -3.53
CA ALA A 52 -7.57 14.86 -3.18
C ALA A 52 -6.59 15.02 -4.36
N ASP A 53 -5.35 15.36 -4.04
CA ASP A 53 -4.24 15.40 -4.99
C ASP A 53 -3.70 14.00 -5.32
N GLY A 54 -3.87 13.07 -4.38
CA GLY A 54 -3.42 11.69 -4.48
C GLY A 54 -4.44 10.71 -3.93
N LEU A 55 -4.44 9.50 -4.47
CA LEU A 55 -5.32 8.41 -4.08
C LEU A 55 -4.50 7.13 -3.86
N LEU A 56 -4.37 6.71 -2.61
CA LEU A 56 -3.80 5.40 -2.25
C LEU A 56 -4.91 4.35 -2.25
N LEU A 57 -4.92 3.51 -3.29
CA LEU A 57 -5.73 2.30 -3.38
C LEU A 57 -4.89 1.06 -3.04
N ILE A 58 -5.50 0.05 -2.41
CA ILE A 58 -4.90 -1.29 -2.19
C ILE A 58 -5.82 -2.41 -2.68
N GLY A 59 -5.27 -3.63 -2.74
CA GLY A 59 -5.98 -4.84 -3.14
C GLY A 59 -6.55 -4.75 -4.56
N ASP A 60 -7.68 -5.41 -4.78
CA ASP A 60 -8.28 -5.51 -6.11
C ASP A 60 -8.68 -4.15 -6.70
N ARG A 61 -9.01 -3.17 -5.85
CA ARG A 61 -9.32 -1.81 -6.29
C ARG A 61 -8.13 -1.17 -6.98
N ALA A 62 -6.92 -1.36 -6.44
CA ALA A 62 -5.69 -0.89 -7.06
C ALA A 62 -5.43 -1.60 -8.40
N MET A 63 -5.61 -2.93 -8.45
CA MET A 63 -5.40 -3.71 -9.67
C MET A 63 -6.35 -3.31 -10.80
N ARG A 64 -7.65 -3.16 -10.52
CA ARG A 64 -8.64 -2.72 -11.51
C ARG A 64 -8.34 -1.32 -12.06
N ARG A 65 -8.00 -0.38 -11.17
CA ARG A 65 -7.70 1.02 -11.55
C ARG A 65 -6.34 1.21 -12.21
N ARG A 66 -5.44 0.22 -12.17
CA ARG A 66 -4.19 0.27 -12.94
C ARG A 66 -4.44 0.32 -14.46
N ARG A 67 -5.50 -0.35 -14.93
CA ARG A 67 -5.91 -0.37 -16.35
C ARG A 67 -6.78 0.83 -16.74
N GLN A 68 -7.50 1.40 -15.77
CA GLN A 68 -8.39 2.55 -15.96
C GLN A 68 -8.13 3.55 -14.82
N ARG A 69 -7.23 4.50 -15.06
CA ARG A 69 -6.88 5.50 -14.05
C ARG A 69 -8.12 6.35 -13.72
N PRO A 70 -8.32 6.74 -12.46
CA PRO A 70 -9.38 7.67 -12.12
C PRO A 70 -9.14 9.02 -12.80
N ASP A 71 -10.23 9.71 -13.19
CA ASP A 71 -10.16 11.01 -13.85
C ASP A 71 -9.42 12.03 -12.98
N GLY A 72 -8.61 12.88 -13.62
CA GLY A 72 -7.77 13.87 -12.93
C GLY A 72 -6.44 13.33 -12.38
N PHE A 73 -6.22 12.00 -12.40
CA PHE A 73 -4.96 11.40 -11.97
C PHE A 73 -4.10 10.96 -13.16
N THR A 74 -3.03 11.71 -13.40
CA THR A 74 -2.14 11.52 -14.55
C THR A 74 -0.93 10.63 -14.25
N HIS A 75 -0.62 10.42 -12.96
CA HIS A 75 0.56 9.69 -12.50
C HIS A 75 0.17 8.47 -11.66
N ALA A 76 1.01 7.44 -11.70
CA ALA A 76 0.91 6.26 -10.85
C ALA A 76 2.27 5.95 -10.24
N LEU A 77 2.29 5.71 -8.94
CA LEU A 77 3.45 5.25 -8.17
C LEU A 77 3.16 3.84 -7.66
N ASP A 78 3.96 2.85 -8.09
CA ASP A 78 3.99 1.55 -7.45
C ASP A 78 4.88 1.62 -6.21
N LEU A 79 4.33 1.36 -5.04
CA LEU A 79 5.03 1.53 -3.78
C LEU A 79 6.10 0.45 -3.57
N GLY A 80 5.88 -0.75 -4.11
CA GLY A 80 6.83 -1.86 -4.00
C GLY A 80 8.03 -1.65 -4.91
N GLU A 81 7.79 -1.21 -6.14
CA GLU A 81 8.84 -0.81 -7.08
C GLU A 81 9.67 0.35 -6.52
N ASP A 82 9.00 1.39 -6.01
CA ASP A 82 9.65 2.55 -5.42
C ASP A 82 10.45 2.20 -4.15
N TRP A 83 9.99 1.23 -3.36
CA TRP A 83 10.78 0.70 -2.24
C TRP A 83 12.01 -0.08 -2.70
N LEU A 84 11.84 -0.93 -3.71
CA LEU A 84 12.91 -1.75 -4.27
C LEU A 84 14.01 -0.87 -4.88
N GLU A 85 13.65 0.15 -5.64
CA GLU A 85 14.60 1.12 -6.19
C GLU A 85 15.41 1.84 -5.11
N TRP A 86 14.76 2.19 -3.99
CA TRP A 86 15.44 2.94 -2.93
C TRP A 86 16.34 2.07 -2.06
N THR A 87 15.90 0.86 -1.73
CA THR A 87 16.53 0.03 -0.71
C THR A 87 17.26 -1.19 -1.25
N GLY A 88 16.96 -1.61 -2.49
CA GLY A 88 17.39 -2.88 -3.05
C GLY A 88 16.70 -4.10 -2.44
N LEU A 89 15.69 -3.93 -1.59
CA LEU A 89 15.02 -5.00 -0.85
C LEU A 89 13.58 -5.20 -1.31
N SER A 90 13.09 -6.44 -1.25
CA SER A 90 11.66 -6.72 -1.39
C SER A 90 10.87 -6.17 -0.19
N PHE A 91 9.60 -5.80 -0.40
CA PHE A 91 8.70 -5.36 0.66
C PHE A 91 7.63 -6.40 0.98
N VAL A 92 7.40 -6.66 2.28
CA VAL A 92 6.36 -7.58 2.76
C VAL A 92 5.16 -6.78 3.26
N TYR A 93 4.01 -6.90 2.57
CA TYR A 93 2.79 -6.16 2.92
C TYR A 93 1.95 -6.82 4.02
N ALA A 94 1.98 -8.14 4.11
CA ALA A 94 1.20 -8.93 5.06
C ALA A 94 1.94 -10.22 5.44
N VAL A 95 1.62 -10.74 6.62
CA VAL A 95 2.13 -12.02 7.12
C VAL A 95 0.97 -12.83 7.69
N TRP A 96 1.05 -14.15 7.56
CA TRP A 96 0.23 -15.05 8.36
C TRP A 96 0.85 -15.18 9.74
N ALA A 97 0.09 -14.85 10.78
CA ALA A 97 0.57 -14.89 12.16
C ALA A 97 -0.47 -15.54 13.07
N VAL A 98 0.00 -16.40 13.96
CA VAL A 98 -0.81 -17.06 15.00
C VAL A 98 -0.39 -16.58 16.37
N ARG A 99 -1.32 -16.60 17.34
CA ARG A 99 -0.99 -16.24 18.73
C ARG A 99 0.03 -17.23 19.29
N ARG A 100 1.01 -16.73 20.04
CA ARG A 100 2.04 -17.56 20.67
C ARG A 100 1.46 -18.59 21.65
N THR A 101 0.36 -18.23 22.32
CA THR A 101 -0.35 -19.09 23.28
C THR A 101 -1.26 -20.13 22.64
N LEU A 102 -1.40 -20.13 21.30
CA LEU A 102 -2.22 -21.12 20.62
C LEU A 102 -1.62 -22.52 20.84
N GLU A 103 -2.50 -23.50 21.01
CA GLU A 103 -2.12 -24.90 21.26
C GLU A 103 -1.21 -25.42 20.13
N PRO A 104 -0.14 -26.19 20.44
CA PRO A 104 0.79 -26.70 19.45
C PRO A 104 0.12 -27.49 18.32
N LEU A 105 -0.87 -28.33 18.64
CA LEU A 105 -1.57 -29.14 17.64
C LEU A 105 -2.32 -28.27 16.64
N VAL A 106 -3.08 -27.27 17.13
CA VAL A 106 -3.79 -26.32 16.25
C VAL A 106 -2.85 -25.49 15.40
N LYS A 107 -1.66 -25.12 15.93
CA LYS A 107 -0.63 -24.44 15.12
C LYS A 107 -0.14 -25.33 13.97
N GLN A 108 -0.01 -26.63 14.21
CA GLN A 108 0.43 -27.59 13.20
C GLN A 108 -0.65 -27.77 12.13
N GLU A 109 -1.91 -27.96 12.53
CA GLU A 109 -3.03 -28.05 11.58
C GLU A 109 -3.15 -26.80 10.70
N LEU A 110 -3.02 -25.60 11.27
CA LEU A 110 -3.04 -24.35 10.50
C LEU A 110 -1.85 -24.23 9.54
N ARG A 111 -0.67 -24.72 9.94
CA ARG A 111 0.51 -24.76 9.06
C ARG A 111 0.26 -25.68 7.87
N ASP A 112 -0.15 -26.92 8.14
CA ASP A 112 -0.36 -27.93 7.11
C ASP A 112 -1.42 -27.47 6.11
N PHE A 113 -2.50 -26.85 6.61
CA PHE A 113 -3.54 -26.24 5.79
C PHE A 113 -3.02 -25.11 4.88
N LEU A 114 -2.19 -24.21 5.43
CA LEU A 114 -1.63 -23.09 4.67
C LEU A 114 -0.64 -23.60 3.60
N GLU A 115 0.21 -24.57 3.95
CA GLU A 115 1.18 -25.17 3.02
C GLU A 115 0.46 -25.87 1.85
N ALA A 116 -0.58 -26.66 2.14
CA ALA A 116 -1.40 -27.30 1.11
C ALA A 116 -2.12 -26.28 0.21
N SER A 117 -2.68 -25.21 0.80
CA SER A 117 -3.38 -24.17 0.05
C SER A 117 -2.45 -23.39 -0.88
N LEU A 118 -1.23 -23.10 -0.42
CA LEU A 118 -0.22 -22.37 -1.21
C LEU A 118 0.36 -23.24 -2.34
N ALA A 119 0.45 -24.56 -2.15
CA ALA A 119 0.91 -25.48 -3.19
C ALA A 119 -0.13 -25.72 -4.30
N ALA A 120 -1.40 -25.47 -4.02
CA ALA A 120 -2.52 -25.72 -4.94
C ALA A 120 -2.91 -24.51 -5.82
N GLY A 121 -2.36 -23.32 -5.55
CA GLY A 121 -2.62 -22.07 -6.29
C GLY A 121 -1.47 -21.68 -7.21
#